data_AF-S3H5L3-F1
#
_entry.id   AF-S3H5L3-F1
#
_cell.length_a   1.000
_cell.length_b   1.000
_cell.length_c   1.000
_cell.angle_alpha   90.00
_cell.angle_beta   90.00
_cell.angle_gamma   90.00
#
_symmetry.space_group_name_H-M   'P 1'
#
loop_
_entity.id
_entity.type
_entity.pdbx_description
1 polymer ?
#
loop_
_entity_poly.entity_id
_entity_poly.type
_entity_poly.pdbx_seq_one_letter_code
_entity_poly.pdbx_strand_id
1 'polypeptide(L)'
;MAFVIDASLAAAWLLPEEYSEAAETIIAAITAPCPVPSLFFFEIRNILAMAERRGRIGAGGALVGMERARRLPAGRQPYAQRLRCCLSGPRRQS
;
A
#
# COMPACT_ATOMS: atom_id res chain seq x y z
N MET A 1 -13.49 11.02 2.38
CA MET A 1 -12.03 11.01 2.57
C MET A 1 -11.42 10.34 1.36
N ALA A 2 -10.44 10.93 0.67
CA ALA A 2 -9.69 10.22 -0.37
C ALA A 2 -8.43 9.62 0.29
N PHE A 3 -8.39 8.30 0.42
CA PHE A 3 -7.26 7.59 1.03
C PHE A 3 -6.31 7.10 -0.06
N VAL A 4 -5.02 7.43 0.04
CA VAL A 4 -3.97 6.92 -0.86
C VAL A 4 -3.25 5.78 -0.15
N ILE A 5 -3.16 4.60 -0.77
CA ILE A 5 -2.32 3.52 -0.24
C ILE A 5 -0.89 3.76 -0.70
N ASP A 6 0.04 3.83 0.24
CA ASP A 6 1.48 3.87 -0.02
C ASP A 6 2.11 2.47 0.05
N ALA A 7 3.27 2.30 -0.59
CA ALA A 7 3.99 1.03 -0.57
C ALA A 7 4.43 0.61 0.84
N SER A 8 4.77 1.55 1.71
CA SER A 8 5.15 1.26 3.10
C SER A 8 3.97 0.71 3.92
N LEU A 9 2.76 1.24 3.72
CA LEU A 9 1.54 0.73 4.38
C LEU A 9 1.23 -0.69 3.93
N ALA A 10 1.35 -0.98 2.63
CA ALA A 10 1.14 -2.32 2.12
C ALA A 10 2.26 -3.29 2.55
N ALA A 11 3.50 -2.82 2.72
CA ALA A 11 4.58 -3.62 3.32
C ALA A 11 4.25 -4.02 4.77
N ALA A 12 3.75 -3.08 5.57
CA ALA A 12 3.31 -3.32 6.95
C ALA A 12 2.09 -4.26 7.08
N TRP A 13 1.42 -4.57 5.98
CA TRP A 13 0.35 -5.57 5.95
C TRP A 13 0.83 -6.93 5.41
N LEU A 14 1.81 -6.94 4.51
CA LEU A 14 2.27 -8.15 3.82
C LEU A 14 3.44 -8.84 4.52
N LEU A 15 4.30 -8.09 5.21
CA LEU A 15 5.51 -8.60 5.82
C LEU A 15 5.33 -8.90 7.31
N PRO A 16 5.81 -10.06 7.80
CA PRO A 16 5.70 -10.42 9.22
C PRO A 16 6.48 -9.48 10.15
N GLU A 17 7.67 -9.02 9.75
CA GLU A 17 8.52 -8.15 10.57
C GLU A 17 8.01 -6.71 10.66
N GLU A 18 7.32 -6.25 9.62
CA GLU A 18 6.77 -4.88 9.55
C GLU A 18 5.28 -4.87 9.91
N TYR A 19 4.75 -6.01 10.35
CA TYR A 19 3.32 -6.19 10.60
C TYR A 19 2.78 -5.17 11.60
N SER A 20 1.69 -4.51 11.22
CA SER A 20 0.94 -3.60 12.09
C SER A 20 -0.55 -3.90 12.03
N GLU A 21 -1.17 -4.10 13.19
CA GLU A 21 -2.62 -4.26 13.34
C GLU A 21 -3.38 -3.05 12.78
N ALA A 22 -2.78 -1.85 12.88
CA ALA A 22 -3.33 -0.64 12.26
C ALA A 22 -3.35 -0.73 10.73
N ALA A 23 -2.28 -1.28 10.12
CA ALA A 23 -2.22 -1.45 8.67
C ALA A 23 -3.25 -2.48 8.18
N GLU A 24 -3.43 -3.58 8.92
CA GLU A 24 -4.48 -4.56 8.64
C GLU A 24 -5.88 -3.94 8.74
N THR A 25 -6.16 -3.22 9.82
CA THR A 25 -7.45 -2.54 10.03
C THR A 25 -7.74 -1.55 8.91
N ILE A 26 -6.74 -0.75 8.53
CA ILE A 26 -6.87 0.23 7.44
C ILE A 26 -7.17 -0.48 6.13
N ILE A 27 -6.42 -1.52 5.77
CA ILE A 27 -6.63 -2.25 4.51
C ILE A 27 -7.98 -2.97 4.50
N ALA A 28 -8.40 -3.56 5.62
CA ALA A 28 -9.71 -4.20 5.76
C ALA A 28 -10.87 -3.20 5.60
N ALA A 29 -10.69 -1.93 5.97
CA ALA A 29 -11.69 -0.88 5.81
C ALA A 29 -11.84 -0.38 4.36
N ILE A 30 -10.94 -0.76 3.43
CA ILE A 30 -10.98 -0.29 2.04
C ILE A 30 -12.00 -1.11 1.25
N THR A 31 -13.15 -0.50 1.01
CA THR A 31 -14.26 -1.10 0.26
C THR A 31 -14.40 -0.57 -1.16
N ALA A 32 -13.68 0.51 -1.50
CA ALA A 32 -13.75 1.19 -2.78
C ALA A 32 -12.35 1.40 -3.39
N PRO A 33 -12.24 1.61 -4.72
CA PRO A 33 -10.98 1.87 -5.37
C PRO A 33 -10.22 3.05 -4.75
N CYS A 34 -9.03 2.78 -4.23
CA CYS A 34 -8.16 3.79 -3.65
C CYS A 34 -7.03 4.15 -4.62
N PRO A 35 -6.69 5.43 -4.78
CA PRO A 35 -5.52 5.84 -5.53
C PRO A 35 -4.23 5.24 -4.96
N VAL A 36 -3.35 4.74 -5.83
CA VAL A 36 -1.98 4.35 -5.49
C VAL A 36 -0.96 5.14 -6.31
N PRO A 37 0.24 5.38 -5.76
CA PRO A 37 1.36 5.93 -6.51
C PRO A 37 1.65 5.10 -7.77
N SER A 38 2.09 5.78 -8.83
CA SER A 38 2.43 5.12 -10.10
C SER A 38 3.51 4.03 -10.00
N LEU A 39 4.35 4.10 -8.96
CA LEU A 39 5.43 3.16 -8.66
C LEU A 39 5.08 2.08 -7.64
N PHE A 40 3.88 2.11 -7.07
CA PHE A 40 3.44 1.25 -5.97
C PHE A 40 3.80 -0.23 -6.17
N PHE A 41 3.39 -0.82 -7.30
CA PHE A 41 3.67 -2.24 -7.57
C PHE A 41 5.15 -2.56 -7.76
N PHE A 42 5.96 -1.59 -8.21
CA PHE A 42 7.41 -1.77 -8.34
C PHE A 42 8.08 -1.76 -6.97
N GLU A 43 7.66 -0.86 -6.09
CA GLU A 43 8.15 -0.76 -4.71
C GLU A 43 7.77 -2.00 -3.90
N ILE A 44 6.51 -2.45 -3.97
CA ILE A 44 6.06 -3.68 -3.29
C ILE A 44 6.80 -4.91 -3.78
N ARG A 45 6.98 -5.04 -5.10
CA ARG A 45 7.76 -6.15 -5.67
C ARG A 45 9.20 -6.14 -5.15
N ASN A 46 9.83 -4.97 -5.08
CA ASN A 46 11.20 -4.84 -4.58
C ASN A 46 11.27 -5.22 -3.09
N ILE A 47 10.36 -4.69 -2.26
CA ILE A 47 10.28 -4.99 -0.83
C ILE A 47 10.13 -6.50 -0.60
N LEU A 48 9.18 -7.14 -1.29
CA LEU A 48 8.93 -8.59 -1.18
C LEU A 48 10.12 -9.43 -1.66
N ALA A 49 10.71 -9.10 -2.81
CA ALA A 49 11.88 -9.81 -3.33
C ALA A 49 13.10 -9.66 -2.39
N MET A 50 13.28 -8.48 -1.80
CA MET A 50 14.34 -8.23 -0.82
C MET A 50 14.08 -8.95 0.50
N ALA A 51 12.83 -9.06 0.94
CA ALA A 51 12.47 -9.84 2.11
C ALA A 51 12.76 -11.34 1.91
N GLU A 52 12.42 -11.89 0.73
CA GLU A 52 12.70 -13.28 0.38
C GLU A 52 14.21 -13.54 0.28
N ARG A 53 14.95 -12.66 -0.41
CA ARG A 53 16.42 -12.75 -0.52
C ARG A 53 17.12 -12.70 0.83
N ARG A 54 16.54 -12.01 1.82
CA ARG A 54 17.08 -11.89 3.18
C ARG A 54 16.58 -13.00 4.12
N GLY A 55 15.78 -13.94 3.63
CA GLY A 55 15.24 -15.04 4.41
C GLY A 55 14.13 -14.65 5.40
N ARG A 56 13.55 -13.44 5.26
CA ARG A 56 12.46 -12.96 6.13
C ARG A 56 11.11 -13.56 5.77
N ILE A 57 10.96 -13.97 4.52
CA ILE A 57 9.81 -14.74 4.02
C ILE A 57 10.37 -15.97 3.28
N GLY A 58 9.62 -17.07 3.32
CA GLY A 58 10.01 -18.30 2.66
C GLY A 58 10.06 -18.17 1.14
N ALA A 59 10.70 -19.14 0.48
CA ALA A 59 10.72 -19.23 -0.97
C ALA A 59 9.29 -19.24 -1.55
N GLY A 60 9.04 -18.43 -2.58
CA GLY A 60 7.71 -18.19 -3.14
C GLY A 60 6.87 -17.17 -2.36
N GLY A 61 7.34 -16.71 -1.19
CA GLY A 61 6.65 -15.71 -0.38
C GLY A 61 6.46 -14.39 -1.11
N ALA A 62 7.42 -13.97 -1.95
CA ALA A 62 7.27 -12.75 -2.73
C ALA A 62 6.17 -12.86 -3.78
N LEU A 63 5.99 -14.03 -4.40
CA LEU A 63 4.91 -14.28 -5.35
C LEU A 63 3.55 -14.21 -4.66
N VAL A 64 3.39 -14.92 -3.53
CA VAL A 64 2.16 -14.90 -2.73
C VAL A 64 1.83 -13.48 -2.24
N GLY A 65 2.85 -12.73 -1.79
CA GLY A 65 2.68 -11.33 -1.39
C GLY A 65 2.21 -10.44 -2.54
N MET A 66 2.76 -10.65 -3.75
CA MET A 66 2.33 -9.90 -4.94
C MET A 66 0.89 -10.24 -5.36
N GLU A 67 0.46 -11.49 -5.23
CA GLU A 67 -0.93 -11.86 -5.48
C GLU A 67 -1.89 -11.17 -4.50
N ARG A 68 -1.52 -11.12 -3.22
CA ARG A 68 -2.29 -10.37 -2.20
C ARG A 68 -2.34 -8.87 -2.51
N ALA A 69 -1.21 -8.27 -2.88
CA ALA A 69 -1.14 -6.86 -3.26
C ALA A 69 -2.02 -6.52 -4.48
N ARG A 70 -2.13 -7.43 -5.46
CA ARG A 70 -2.99 -7.27 -6.64
C ARG A 70 -4.48 -7.35 -6.36
N ARG A 71 -4.89 -7.95 -5.23
CA ARG A 71 -6.30 -8.00 -4.82
C ARG A 71 -6.78 -6.72 -4.16
N LEU A 72 -5.87 -5.82 -3.79
CA LEU A 72 -6.26 -4.50 -3.31
C LEU A 72 -7.02 -3.77 -4.42
N PRO A 73 -8.14 -3.08 -4.09
CA PRO A 73 -8.86 -2.25 -5.04
C PRO A 73 -8.03 -0.98 -5.32
N ALA A 74 -6.91 -1.11 -6.01
CA ALA A 74 -5.95 -0.04 -6.26
C ALA A 74 -6.17 0.56 -7.66
N GLY A 75 -6.61 1.82 -7.70
CA GLY A 75 -6.67 2.62 -8.92
C GLY A 75 -5.36 3.38 -9.13
N ARG A 76 -4.77 3.32 -10.33
CA ARG A 76 -3.54 4.06 -10.61
C ARG A 76 -3.82 5.58 -10.52
N GLN A 77 -3.14 6.29 -9.63
CA GLN A 77 -3.33 7.74 -9.54
C GLN A 77 -2.59 8.42 -10.70
N PRO A 78 -3.26 9.27 -11.51
CA PRO A 78 -2.58 10.09 -12.49
C PRO A 78 -1.66 11.09 -11.76
N TYR A 79 -0.44 11.26 -12.26
CA TYR A 79 0.61 12.12 -11.67
C TYR A 79 0.13 13.55 -11.32
N ALA A 80 -0.92 14.04 -12.01
CA ALA A 80 -1.51 15.37 -11.84
C ALA A 80 -2.25 15.62 -10.51
N GLN A 81 -2.36 14.63 -9.59
CA GLN A 81 -3.10 14.80 -8.33
C GLN A 81 -2.20 14.96 -7.09
N ARG A 82 -0.87 15.01 -7.27
CA ARG A 82 0.10 15.22 -6.19
C ARG A 82 -0.11 16.56 -5.43
N LEU A 83 -0.78 17.53 -6.03
CA LEU A 83 -1.00 18.86 -5.44
C LEU A 83 -2.37 19.04 -4.77
N ARG A 84 -3.36 18.16 -5.00
CA ARG A 84 -4.73 18.40 -4.51
C ARG A 84 -5.03 17.76 -3.15
N CYS A 85 -4.37 16.66 -2.81
CA CYS A 85 -4.62 15.96 -1.53
C CYS A 85 -3.94 16.66 -0.33
N CYS A 86 -2.75 17.25 -0.52
CA CYS A 86 -2.03 17.95 0.55
C CYS A 86 -2.55 19.37 0.83
N LEU A 87 -3.24 20.02 -0.12
CA LEU A 87 -3.77 21.38 0.04
C LEU A 87 -5.22 21.42 0.56
N SER A 88 -5.86 20.26 0.74
CA SER A 88 -7.20 20.15 1.33
C SER A 88 -7.09 19.82 2.81
N GLY A 89 -6.40 20.67 3.59
CA GLY A 89 -6.46 20.61 5.05
C GLY A 89 -7.92 20.72 5.53
N PRO A 90 -8.25 20.28 6.75
CA PRO A 90 -9.60 20.39 7.27
C PRO A 90 -9.99 21.86 7.24
N ARG A 91 -10.99 22.20 6.41
CA ARG A 91 -11.75 23.44 6.62
C ARG A 91 -12.34 23.32 8.01
N ARG A 92 -11.74 24.01 8.99
CA ARG A 92 -12.41 24.34 10.25
C ARG A 92 -13.73 24.99 9.84
N GLN A 93 -14.82 24.24 9.94
CA GLN A 93 -16.15 24.82 9.98
C GLN A 93 -16.42 25.11 11.44
N SER A 94 -16.54 26.41 11.71
CA SER A 94 -17.17 27.09 12.85
C SER A 94 -16.84 26.59 14.26
#